data_AF-A0A946VAV2-F1
#
_entry.id   AF-A0A946VAV2-F1
#
_cell.length_a   1.000
_cell.length_b   1.000
_cell.length_c   1.000
_cell.angle_alpha   90.00
_cell.angle_beta   90.00
_cell.angle_gamma   90.00
#
_symmetry.space_group_name_H-M   'P 1'
#
loop_
_entity.id
_entity.type
_entity.pdbx_description
1 polymer ?
#
loop_
_entity_poly.entity_id
_entity_poly.type
_entity_poly.pdbx_seq_one_letter_code
_entity_poly.pdbx_strand_id
1 'polypeptide(L)' 'AVNDDTDTLVRLSERLFAAGVLPYYLHLLDRVQGAAHFEVDDSRARDLHAGMRGRLPGYLVPRLVREEPGAPGKTLLI' A
#
# COMPACT_ATOMS: atom_id res chain seq x y z
N ALA A 1 -11.89 2.31 9.30
CA ALA A 1 -10.78 1.84 8.47
C ALA A 1 -9.45 2.22 9.12
N VAL A 2 -8.34 1.56 8.76
CA VAL A 2 -7.07 1.63 9.52
C VAL A 2 -6.08 2.62 8.90
N ASN A 3 -5.83 2.52 7.59
CA ASN A 3 -4.79 3.27 6.88
C ASN A 3 -5.09 3.47 5.38
N ASP A 4 -6.35 3.36 4.96
CA ASP A 4 -6.85 3.64 3.61
C ASP A 4 -6.98 5.15 3.31
N ASP A 5 -5.96 5.90 3.75
CA ASP A 5 -5.86 7.36 3.71
C ASP A 5 -4.43 7.77 3.35
N THR A 6 -4.29 8.67 2.37
CA THR A 6 -2.99 9.13 1.87
C THR A 6 -2.17 9.81 2.96
N ASP A 7 -2.77 10.68 3.79
CA ASP A 7 -2.05 11.37 4.87
C ASP A 7 -1.45 10.39 5.86
N THR A 8 -2.22 9.37 6.22
CA THR A 8 -1.80 8.29 7.11
C THR A 8 -0.67 7.46 6.52
N LEU A 9 -0.76 7.09 5.24
CA LEU A 9 0.29 6.31 4.57
C LEU A 9 1.59 7.11 4.41
N VAL A 10 1.52 8.40 4.07
CA VAL A 10 2.69 9.29 3.97
C VAL A 10 3.40 9.39 5.32
N ARG A 11 2.65 9.71 6.38
CA ARG A 11 3.18 9.83 7.74
C ARG A 11 3.79 8.51 8.21
N LEU A 12 3.21 7.37 7.84
CA LEU A 12 3.76 6.06 8.16
C LEU A 12 5.10 5.82 7.45
N SER A 13 5.19 6.10 6.13
CA SER A 13 6.44 5.94 5.37
C SER A 13 7.58 6.78 5.95
N GLU A 14 7.33 8.04 6.29
CA GLU A 14 8.34 8.93 6.90
C GLU A 14 8.80 8.42 8.27
N ARG A 15 7.87 7.95 9.10
CA ARG A 15 8.19 7.39 10.43
C ARG A 15 8.97 6.08 10.34
N LEU A 16 8.62 5.21 9.39
CA LEU A 16 9.39 3.98 9.13
C LEU A 16 10.82 4.33 8.75
N PHE A 17 11.00 5.30 7.83
CA PHE A 17 12.32 5.71 7.40
C PHE A 17 13.14 6.35 8.52
N ALA A 18 12.53 7.20 9.34
CA ALA A 18 13.17 7.77 10.53
C ALA A 18 13.64 6.70 11.52
N ALA A 19 12.98 5.54 11.54
CA ALA A 19 13.37 4.37 12.33
C ALA A 19 14.35 3.43 11.62
N GLY A 20 14.86 3.79 10.43
CA GLY A 20 15.78 2.96 9.64
C GLY A 20 15.09 1.84 8.86
N VAL A 21 13.77 1.89 8.67
CA VAL A 21 12.98 0.89 7.96
C VAL A 21 12.52 1.45 6.62
N LEU A 22 12.85 0.76 5.53
CA LEU A 22 12.40 1.16 4.20
C LEU A 22 10.98 0.62 3.93
N PRO A 23 10.00 1.48 3.60
CA PRO A 23 8.69 1.03 3.13
C PRO A 23 8.84 0.25 1.82
N TYR A 24 8.42 -1.01 1.80
CA TYR A 24 8.67 -1.91 0.66
C TYR A 24 7.41 -2.20 -0.17
N TYR A 25 6.33 -2.59 0.49
CA TYR A 25 5.04 -2.90 -0.15
C TYR A 25 3.88 -2.16 0.50
N LEU A 26 3.00 -1.62 -0.34
CA LEU A 26 1.64 -1.26 0.02
C LEU A 26 0.76 -2.38 -0.51
N HIS A 27 0.35 -3.26 0.38
CA HIS A 27 -0.31 -4.50 0.04
C HIS A 27 -1.82 -4.35 0.15
N LEU A 28 -2.56 -4.64 -0.94
CA LEU A 28 -4.02 -4.71 -0.88
C LEU A 28 -4.43 -5.93 -0.06
N LEU A 29 -5.49 -5.80 0.74
CA LEU A 29 -5.95 -6.87 1.61
C LEU A 29 -6.09 -8.22 0.86
N ASP A 30 -5.53 -9.29 1.44
CA ASP A 30 -5.79 -10.64 0.99
C ASP A 30 -7.27 -10.98 1.23
N ARG A 31 -7.93 -11.56 0.23
CA ARG A 31 -9.34 -11.95 0.34
C ARG A 31 -9.48 -13.20 1.22
N VAL A 32 -9.46 -12.97 2.52
CA VAL A 32 -9.68 -14.00 3.55
C VAL A 32 -11.06 -13.83 4.19
N GLN A 33 -11.62 -14.94 4.68
CA GLN A 33 -12.92 -14.96 5.34
C GLN A 33 -12.94 -13.97 6.52
N GLY A 34 -13.96 -13.12 6.56
CA GLY A 34 -14.18 -12.15 7.65
C GLY A 34 -13.48 -10.79 7.49
N ALA A 35 -12.59 -10.61 6.50
CA ALA A 35 -11.82 -9.36 6.35
C ALA A 35 -12.35 -8.40 5.26
N ALA A 36 -13.40 -8.78 4.53
CA ALA A 36 -13.90 -8.04 3.36
C ALA A 36 -14.21 -6.54 3.61
N HIS A 37 -14.54 -6.16 4.85
CA HIS A 37 -14.81 -4.77 5.23
C HIS A 37 -13.56 -3.85 5.27
N PHE A 38 -12.37 -4.43 5.13
CA PHE A 38 -11.11 -3.69 4.94
C PHE A 38 -10.66 -3.69 3.47
N GLU A 39 -11.42 -4.32 2.56
CA GLU A 39 -11.05 -4.34 1.15
C GLU A 39 -11.16 -2.93 0.56
N VAL A 40 -10.10 -2.55 -0.16
CA VAL A 40 -10.03 -1.31 -0.93
C VAL A 40 -10.01 -1.70 -2.40
N ASP A 41 -10.89 -1.12 -3.20
CA ASP A 41 -10.92 -1.38 -4.63
C ASP A 41 -9.67 -0.84 -5.34
N ASP A 42 -9.38 -1.38 -6.51
CA ASP A 42 -8.15 -1.07 -7.24
C ASP A 42 -8.06 0.42 -7.66
N SER A 43 -9.18 1.10 -7.86
CA SER A 43 -9.17 2.54 -8.20
C SER A 43 -8.75 3.36 -6.99
N ARG A 44 -9.36 3.10 -5.84
CA ARG A 44 -8.99 3.76 -4.57
C ARG A 44 -7.56 3.44 -4.16
N ALA A 45 -7.09 2.21 -4.37
CA ALA A 45 -5.71 1.83 -4.07
C ALA A 45 -4.70 2.59 -4.95
N ARG A 46 -5.01 2.78 -6.24
CA ARG A 46 -4.19 3.59 -7.15
C ARG A 46 -4.20 5.08 -6.77
N ASP A 47 -5.35 5.62 -6.36
CA ASP A 47 -5.45 7.00 -5.89
C ASP A 47 -4.61 7.23 -4.63
N LEU A 48 -4.66 6.30 -3.67
CA LEU A 48 -3.81 6.34 -2.48
C LEU A 48 -2.32 6.35 -2.84
N HIS A 49 -1.91 5.45 -3.74
CA HIS A 49 -0.52 5.35 -4.21
C HIS A 49 -0.06 6.60 -4.96
N ALA A 50 -0.90 7.14 -5.85
CA ALA A 50 -0.64 8.39 -6.55
C ALA A 50 -0.48 9.57 -5.58
N GLY A 51 -1.34 9.65 -4.56
CA GLY A 51 -1.23 10.64 -3.50
C GLY A 51 0.08 10.55 -2.71
N MET A 52 0.57 9.33 -2.44
CA MET A 52 1.90 9.14 -1.85
C MET A 52 3.02 9.60 -2.79
N ARG A 53 2.95 9.24 -4.08
CA ARG A 53 3.95 9.63 -5.09
C ARG A 53 4.09 11.14 -5.25
N GLY A 54 3.00 11.89 -5.09
CA GLY A 54 3.03 13.36 -5.16
C GLY A 54 3.68 14.04 -3.95
N ARG A 55 3.94 13.30 -2.85
CA ARG A 55 4.35 13.86 -1.56
C ARG A 55 5.64 13.30 -0.99
N LEU A 56 6.00 12.08 -1.38
CA LEU A 56 7.18 11.39 -0.89
C LEU A 56 8.30 11.35 -1.96
N PRO A 57 9.56 11.37 -1.54
CA PRO A 57 10.67 10.93 -2.39
C PRO A 57 10.41 9.51 -2.91
N GLY A 58 10.83 9.22 -4.15
CA GLY A 58 10.52 7.94 -4.80
C GLY A 58 10.96 6.70 -4.01
N TYR A 59 12.07 6.78 -3.27
CA TYR A 59 12.56 5.68 -2.44
C TYR A 59 11.73 5.43 -1.16
N LEU A 60 10.82 6.33 -0.79
CA LEU A 60 9.87 6.16 0.32
C LEU A 60 8.46 5.75 -0.15
N VAL A 61 8.24 5.70 -1.46
CA VAL A 61 6.99 5.23 -2.05
C VAL A 61 7.07 3.71 -2.15
N PRO A 62 6.29 2.95 -1.35
CA PRO A 62 6.26 1.51 -1.44
C PRO A 62 5.62 1.05 -2.76
N ARG A 63 5.92 -0.18 -3.19
CA ARG A 63 5.29 -0.76 -4.39
C ARG A 63 3.87 -1.22 -4.08
N LEU A 64 2.92 -0.83 -4.93
CA LEU A 64 1.53 -1.27 -4.81
C LEU A 64 1.39 -2.70 -5.32
N VAL A 65 0.98 -3.62 -4.45
CA VAL A 65 0.92 -5.06 -4.76
C VAL A 65 -0.34 -5.74 -4.22
N ARG A 66 -0.68 -6.88 -4.81
CA ARG A 66 -1.72 -7.80 -4.34
C ARG A 66 -1.22 -9.25 -4.43
N GLU A 67 -1.77 -10.12 -3.59
CA GLU A 67 -1.67 -11.57 -3.76
C GLU A 67 -2.77 -12.07 -4.69
N GLU A 68 -2.40 -12.83 -5.72
CA GLU A 68 -3.33 -13.48 -6.62
C GLU A 68 -3.21 -15.01 -6.46
N PRO A 69 -4.32 -15.74 -6.23
CA PRO A 69 -4.27 -17.19 -6.09
C PRO A 69 -3.62 -17.86 -7.31
N GLY A 70 -2.55 -18.63 -7.06
CA GLY A 70 -1.82 -19.34 -8.10
C GLY A 70 -0.74 -18.53 -8.83
N ALA A 71 -0.56 -17.25 -8.49
CA ALA A 71 0.58 -16.47 -8.98
C ALA A 71 1.90 -16.96 -8.35
N PRO A 72 3.04 -16.89 -9.08
CA PRO A 72 4.34 -17.30 -8.55
C PRO A 72 4.90 -16.31 -7.49
N GLY A 73 4.23 -15.19 -7.26
CA GLY A 73 4.60 -14.16 -6.29
C GLY A 73 3.63 -12.99 -6.31
N LYS A 74 3.97 -11.90 -5.59
CA LYS A 74 3.17 -10.68 -5.51
C LYS A 74 2.98 -10.03 -6.89
N THR A 75 1.74 -9.74 -7.26
CA THR A 75 1.40 -9.03 -8.49
C THR A 75 1.51 -7.52 -8.27
N LEU A 76 2.24 -6.82 -9.13
CA LEU A 76 2.34 -5.35 -9.14
C LEU A 76 1.10 -4.75 -9.81
N LEU A 77 0.56 -3.67 -9.24
CA LEU A 77 -0.64 -2.99 -9.76
C LEU A 77 -0.33 -1.66 -10.49
N ILE A 78 0.94 -1.42 -10.78
CA ILE A 78 1.53 -0.20 -11.37
C ILE A 78 2.60 -0.55 -12.40
#